data_AF-A0A9E2JY41-F1
#
_entry.id   AF-A0A9E2JY41-F1
#
_cell.length_a   1.000
_cell.length_b   1.000
_cell.length_c   1.000
_cell.angle_alpha   90.00
_cell.angle_beta   90.00
_cell.angle_gamma   90.00
#
_symmetry.space_group_name_H-M   'P 1'
#
loop_
_entity.id
_entity.type
_entity.pdbx_description
1 polymer ?
#
loop_
_entity_poly.entity_id
_entity_poly.type
_entity_poly.pdbx_seq_one_letter_code
_entity_poly.pdbx_strand_id
1 'polypeptide(L)'
;MGTNGKLNQLSNMVRDIKVQVEAYPDIKSHQELTNLMDKVTEIEEKIAYARRFYNGNVMQLNEKIAMFPSNLIASIFGFKEEQFFATSDEERKDIKVSF
;
A
#
# COMPACT_ATOMS: atom_id res chain seq x y z
N MET A 1 13.22 8.19 -5.22
CA MET A 1 11.78 8.54 -5.07
C MET A 1 10.96 7.43 -5.72
N GLY A 2 10.74 6.34 -4.98
CA GLY A 2 10.12 5.11 -5.49
C GLY A 2 8.65 5.29 -5.82
N THR A 3 8.11 4.38 -6.62
CA THR A 3 6.71 4.25 -7.03
C THR A 3 5.69 4.57 -5.92
N ASN A 4 6.01 4.27 -4.66
CA ASN A 4 5.20 4.56 -3.47
C ASN A 4 4.83 6.05 -3.33
N GLY A 5 5.76 6.96 -3.64
CA GLY A 5 5.51 8.40 -3.56
C GLY A 5 4.49 8.87 -4.59
N LYS A 6 4.56 8.31 -5.80
CA LYS A 6 3.61 8.62 -6.89
C LYS A 6 2.21 8.07 -6.61
N LEU A 7 2.13 6.87 -6.01
CA LEU A 7 0.87 6.27 -5.61
C LEU A 7 0.16 7.06 -4.52
N ASN A 8 0.89 7.47 -3.48
CA ASN A 8 0.32 8.28 -2.41
C ASN A 8 -0.11 9.68 -2.90
N GLN A 9 0.65 10.28 -3.82
CA GLN A 9 0.26 11.53 -4.48
C GLN A 9 -1.04 11.40 -5.26
N LEU A 10 -1.21 10.30 -6.01
CA LEU A 10 -2.44 10.02 -6.74
C LEU A 10 -3.63 9.85 -5.79
N SER A 11 -3.49 9.05 -4.74
CA SER A 11 -4.52 8.84 -3.71
C SER A 11 -4.95 10.15 -3.05
N ASN A 12 -4.01 11.05 -2.78
CA ASN A 12 -4.28 12.38 -2.21
C ASN A 12 -4.99 13.30 -3.21
N MET A 13 -4.54 13.35 -4.46
CA MET A 13 -5.21 14.13 -5.51
C MET A 13 -6.67 13.68 -5.72
N VAL A 14 -6.93 12.38 -5.65
CA VAL A 14 -8.29 11.83 -5.80
C VAL A 14 -9.18 12.22 -4.63
N ARG A 15 -8.65 12.20 -3.40
CA ARG A 15 -9.37 12.71 -2.22
C ARG A 15 -9.71 14.19 -2.39
N ASP A 16 -8.75 15.00 -2.84
CA ASP A 16 -8.96 16.44 -3.04
C ASP A 16 -10.03 16.72 -4.11
N ILE A 17 -10.00 15.98 -5.22
CA ILE A 17 -11.03 16.10 -6.27
C ILE A 17 -12.40 15.70 -5.72
N LYS A 18 -12.49 14.62 -4.92
CA LYS A 18 -13.76 14.18 -4.32
C LYS A 18 -14.37 15.23 -3.39
N VAL A 19 -13.54 15.87 -2.56
CA VAL A 19 -13.95 16.97 -1.67
C VAL A 19 -14.44 18.17 -2.49
N GLN A 20 -13.76 18.51 -3.58
CA GLN A 20 -14.20 19.60 -4.46
C GLN A 20 -15.51 19.27 -5.18
N VAL A 21 -15.71 18.04 -5.65
CA VAL A 21 -16.96 17.63 -6.33
C VAL A 21 -18.16 17.66 -5.38
N GLU A 22 -17.99 17.37 -4.09
CA GLU A 22 -19.05 17.52 -3.09
C GLU A 22 -19.49 18.99 -2.90
N ALA A 23 -18.60 19.94 -3.13
CA ALA A 23 -18.90 21.37 -3.07
C ALA A 23 -19.60 21.90 -4.35
N TYR A 24 -19.59 21.15 -5.46
CA TYR A 24 -20.17 21.54 -6.75
C TYR A 24 -21.15 20.48 -7.30
N PRO A 25 -22.44 20.51 -6.89
CA PRO A 25 -23.45 19.52 -7.27
C PRO A 25 -23.66 19.35 -8.79
N ASP A 26 -23.45 20.42 -9.57
CA ASP A 26 -23.61 20.40 -11.03
C ASP A 26 -22.51 19.57 -11.73
N ILE A 27 -21.35 19.41 -11.10
CA ILE A 27 -20.23 18.60 -11.61
C ILE A 27 -20.44 17.13 -11.25
N LYS A 28 -21.11 16.86 -10.12
CA LYS A 28 -21.46 15.52 -9.63
C LYS A 28 -22.43 14.78 -10.55
N SER A 29 -23.27 15.50 -11.30
CA SER A 29 -24.21 14.91 -12.26
C SER A 29 -23.56 14.54 -13.61
N HIS A 30 -22.30 14.92 -13.83
CA HIS A 30 -21.58 14.59 -15.06
C HIS A 30 -21.15 13.11 -15.04
N GLN A 31 -21.88 12.28 -15.79
CA GLN A 31 -21.70 10.82 -15.79
C GLN A 31 -20.27 10.38 -16.13
N GLU A 32 -19.56 11.06 -17.04
CA GLU A 32 -18.17 10.71 -17.36
C GLU A 32 -17.21 10.90 -16.18
N LEU A 33 -17.42 11.94 -15.36
CA LEU A 33 -16.57 12.21 -14.20
C LEU A 33 -16.82 11.20 -13.09
N THR A 34 -18.09 10.90 -12.79
CA THR A 34 -18.46 9.88 -11.79
C THR A 34 -17.87 8.52 -12.15
N ASN A 35 -17.97 8.11 -13.42
CA ASN A 35 -17.36 6.88 -13.92
C ASN A 35 -15.83 6.86 -13.77
N LEU A 36 -15.16 8.01 -13.96
CA LEU A 36 -13.71 8.11 -13.75
C LEU A 36 -13.36 7.95 -12.27
N MET A 37 -14.10 8.61 -11.38
CA MET A 37 -13.87 8.54 -9.94
C MET A 37 -14.08 7.11 -9.39
N ASP A 38 -15.07 6.39 -9.91
CA ASP A 38 -15.31 4.99 -9.57
C ASP A 38 -14.13 4.11 -10.01
N LYS A 39 -13.63 4.29 -11.24
CA LYS A 39 -12.44 3.58 -11.74
C LYS A 39 -11.20 3.87 -10.93
N VAL A 40 -11.00 5.12 -10.52
CA VAL A 40 -9.84 5.46 -9.70
C VAL A 40 -9.94 4.83 -8.31
N THR A 41 -11.14 4.80 -7.73
CA THR A 41 -11.40 4.09 -6.46
C THR A 41 -11.09 2.59 -6.60
N GLU A 42 -11.53 1.95 -7.69
CA GLU A 42 -11.22 0.54 -7.98
C GLU A 42 -9.70 0.30 -8.10
N ILE A 43 -8.97 1.22 -8.72
CA ILE A 43 -7.51 1.14 -8.84
C ILE A 43 -6.84 1.28 -7.47
N GLU A 44 -7.27 2.22 -6.63
CA GLU A 44 -6.77 2.40 -5.26
C GLU A 44 -6.99 1.14 -4.40
N GLU A 45 -8.16 0.51 -4.50
CA GLU A 45 -8.45 -0.75 -3.81
C GLU A 45 -7.52 -1.89 -4.28
N LYS A 46 -7.30 -2.01 -5.59
CA LYS A 46 -6.36 -3.00 -6.17
C LYS A 46 -4.92 -2.75 -5.69
N ILE A 47 -4.48 -1.49 -5.62
CA ILE A 47 -3.15 -1.13 -5.11
C ILE A 47 -3.04 -1.50 -3.62
N ALA A 48 -4.06 -1.18 -2.82
CA ALA A 48 -4.09 -1.53 -1.41
C ALA A 48 -4.05 -3.05 -1.19
N TYR A 49 -4.81 -3.80 -1.98
CA TYR A 49 -4.79 -5.26 -1.96
C TYR A 49 -3.41 -5.82 -2.33
N ALA A 50 -2.84 -5.38 -3.46
CA ALA A 50 -1.52 -5.83 -3.91
C ALA A 50 -0.44 -5.57 -2.86
N ARG A 51 -0.52 -4.42 -2.16
CA ARG A 51 0.39 -4.09 -1.05
C ARG A 51 0.24 -5.05 0.13
N ARG A 52 -0.99 -5.30 0.59
CA ARG A 52 -1.26 -6.25 1.69
C ARG A 52 -0.79 -7.66 1.32
N PHE A 53 -1.06 -8.08 0.09
CA PHE A 53 -0.63 -9.37 -0.42
C PHE A 53 0.90 -9.51 -0.42
N TYR A 54 1.63 -8.52 -0.95
CA TYR A 54 3.09 -8.50 -0.91
C TYR A 54 3.61 -8.53 0.52
N ASN A 55 3.09 -7.67 1.40
CA ASN A 55 3.53 -7.61 2.80
C ASN A 55 3.23 -8.91 3.54
N GLY A 56 2.09 -9.55 3.28
CA GLY A 56 1.78 -10.86 3.86
C GLY A 56 2.77 -11.94 3.44
N ASN A 57 3.19 -11.95 2.18
CA ASN A 57 4.20 -12.90 1.69
C ASN A 57 5.58 -12.62 2.30
N VAL A 58 5.99 -11.34 2.37
CA VAL A 58 7.26 -10.94 3.01
C VAL A 58 7.24 -11.30 4.50
N MET A 59 6.13 -11.10 5.20
CA MET A 59 5.97 -11.52 6.60
C MET A 59 6.22 -13.01 6.77
N GLN A 60 5.53 -13.84 5.98
CA GLN A 60 5.68 -15.30 6.05
C GLN A 60 7.10 -15.74 5.68
N LEU A 61 7.75 -15.07 4.72
CA LEU A 61 9.15 -15.33 4.37
C LEU A 61 10.07 -15.03 5.56
N ASN A 62 9.97 -13.84 6.12
CA ASN A 62 10.82 -13.40 7.22
C ASN A 62 10.60 -14.26 8.48
N GLU A 63 9.36 -14.62 8.79
CA GLU A 63 9.03 -15.55 9.87
C GLU A 63 9.71 -16.90 9.68
N LYS A 64 9.67 -17.46 8.46
CA LYS A 64 10.35 -18.73 8.14
C LYS A 64 11.87 -18.60 8.22
N ILE A 65 12.43 -17.46 7.83
CA ILE A 65 13.88 -17.20 7.95
C ILE A 65 14.29 -17.08 9.42
N ALA A 66 13.44 -16.53 10.29
CA ALA A 66 13.74 -16.36 11.71
C ALA A 66 13.49 -17.63 12.56
N MET A 67 12.56 -18.50 12.15
CA MET A 67 12.11 -19.65 12.95
C MET A 67 13.00 -20.89 12.79
N PHE A 68 13.30 -21.58 13.90
CA PHE A 68 13.95 -22.89 13.87
C PHE A 68 13.00 -23.99 13.37
N PRO A 69 13.42 -24.96 12.53
CA PRO A 69 14.78 -25.16 12.00
C PRO A 69 15.06 -24.43 10.68
N SER A 70 14.06 -23.76 10.12
CA SER A 70 14.12 -23.10 8.81
C SER A 70 15.22 -22.04 8.72
N ASN A 71 15.58 -21.37 9.83
CA ASN A 71 16.67 -20.41 9.91
C ASN A 71 18.07 -20.98 9.57
N LEU A 72 18.31 -22.27 9.85
CA LEU A 72 19.55 -22.96 9.50
C LEU A 72 19.64 -23.17 8.00
N ILE A 73 18.53 -23.64 7.39
CA ILE A 73 18.42 -23.79 5.94
C ILE A 73 18.55 -22.42 5.27
N ALA A 74 17.88 -21.39 5.81
CA ALA A 74 17.99 -20.03 5.32
C ALA A 74 19.44 -19.53 5.33
N SER A 75 20.19 -19.79 6.40
CA SER A 75 21.61 -19.43 6.51
C SER A 75 22.50 -20.20 5.54
N ILE A 76 22.27 -21.50 5.35
CA ILE A 76 23.04 -22.36 4.43
C ILE A 76 22.84 -21.94 2.96
N PHE A 77 21.60 -21.63 2.59
CA PHE A 77 21.24 -21.25 1.22
C PHE A 77 21.26 -19.73 0.97
N GLY A 78 21.60 -18.92 1.99
CA GLY A 78 21.76 -17.47 1.87
C GLY A 78 20.46 -16.68 1.73
N PHE A 79 19.32 -17.22 2.19
CA PHE A 79 18.05 -16.49 2.22
C PHE A 79 18.13 -15.36 3.26
N LYS A 80 17.72 -14.16 2.86
CA LYS A 80 17.72 -12.96 3.69
C LYS A 80 16.31 -12.41 3.83
N GLU A 81 16.07 -11.71 4.93
CA GLU A 81 14.81 -11.01 5.14
C GLU A 81 14.57 -9.97 4.05
N GLU A 82 13.33 -9.90 3.59
CA GLU A 82 12.87 -8.92 2.62
C GLU A 82 12.19 -7.75 3.34
N GLN A 83 12.25 -6.57 2.73
CA GLN A 83 11.62 -5.38 3.30
C GLN A 83 10.13 -5.31 2.95
N PHE A 84 9.31 -4.94 3.94
CA PHE A 84 7.91 -4.63 3.69
C PHE A 84 7.77 -3.45 2.71
N PHE A 85 6.74 -3.51 1.87
CA PHE A 85 6.31 -2.40 1.05
C PHE A 85 5.66 -1.35 1.95
N ALA A 86 6.44 -0.32 2.27
CA ALA A 86 6.04 0.75 3.17
C ALA A 86 4.93 1.64 2.57
N THR A 87 4.01 2.03 3.45
CA THR A 87 3.04 3.11 3.24
C THR A 87 3.69 4.48 3.57
N SER A 88 2.96 5.59 3.41
CA SER A 88 3.47 6.93 3.74
C SER A 88 4.02 7.02 5.19
N ASP A 89 4.92 7.98 5.42
CA ASP A 89 5.66 8.15 6.68
C ASP A 89 4.78 8.37 7.94
N GLU A 90 3.47 8.50 7.78
CA GLU A 90 2.50 8.68 8.87
C GLU A 90 2.15 7.37 9.59
N GLU A 91 1.99 6.24 8.89
CA GLU A 91 1.74 4.94 9.56
C GLU A 91 3.05 4.27 10.03
N ARG A 92 4.22 4.74 9.54
CA ARG A 92 5.54 4.32 10.05
C ARG A 92 5.79 4.74 11.49
N LYS A 93 5.12 5.78 11.99
CA LYS A 93 5.30 6.25 13.37
C LYS A 93 4.78 5.25 14.41
N ASP A 94 3.86 4.37 14.03
CA ASP A 94 3.19 3.46 14.96
C ASP A 94 3.96 2.14 15.18
N ILE A 95 4.90 1.81 14.31
CA ILE A 95 5.78 0.64 14.47
C ILE A 95 7.10 1.09 15.12
N LYS A 96 7.01 1.70 16.30
CA LYS A 96 8.13 1.66 17.25
C LYS A 96 7.99 0.37 18.06
N VAL A 97 8.54 -0.72 17.55
CA VAL A 97 8.78 -1.89 18.40
C VAL A 97 9.89 -1.52 19.36
N SER A 98 9.50 -1.16 20.58
CA SER A 98 10.38 -1.13 21.74
C SER A 98 10.88 -2.54 22.02
N PHE A 99 12.20 -2.69 22.08
CA PHE A 99 12.87 -3.87 22.62
C PHE A 99 12.63 -4.01 24.12
#